data_AF-A0A7J4S3R1-F1
#
_entry.id   AF-A0A7J4S3R1-F1
#
_cell.length_a   1.000
_cell.length_b   1.000
_cell.length_c   1.000
_cell.angle_alpha   90.00
_cell.angle_beta   90.00
_cell.angle_gamma   90.00
#
_symmetry.space_group_name_H-M   'P 1'
#
loop_
_entity.id
_entity.type
_entity.pdbx_description
1 polymer ?
#
loop_
_entity_poly.entity_id
_entity_poly.type
_entity_poly.pdbx_seq_one_letter_code
_entity_poly.pdbx_strand_id
1 'polypeptide(L)'
;IITLFAGCQLGWKHEPSLSIEVARKAVNTGMWNLYEIENGVFHRTVKPKQIEPVENYLKMQGRFKHLKPEQVADIQQRINANQTELDKLETSAVNLSKIL
;
A
#
# COMPACT_ATOMS: atom_id res chain seq x y z
N ILE A 1 4.64 14.70 10.45
CA ILE A 1 3.73 13.64 10.95
C ILE A 1 4.26 12.32 10.44
N ILE A 2 4.29 11.27 11.27
CA ILE A 2 4.72 9.94 10.85
C ILE A 2 3.51 9.00 10.94
N THR A 3 3.21 8.32 9.84
CA THR A 3 2.19 7.27 9.80
C THR A 3 2.87 5.92 9.65
N LEU A 4 2.55 4.99 10.54
CA LEU A 4 3.15 3.65 10.57
C LEU A 4 2.11 2.59 10.21
N PHE A 5 2.53 1.59 9.45
CA PHE A 5 1.74 0.40 9.22
C PHE A 5 1.95 -0.60 10.36
N ALA A 6 0.92 -0.83 11.17
CA ALA A 6 0.96 -1.76 12.28
C ALA A 6 -0.07 -2.88 12.06
N GLY A 7 0.40 -4.02 11.55
CA GLY A 7 -0.44 -5.21 11.38
C GLY A 7 -0.81 -5.84 12.72
N CYS A 8 -2.11 -5.91 13.01
CA CYS A 8 -2.63 -6.58 14.20
C CYS A 8 -2.99 -8.03 13.85
N GLN A 9 -2.13 -8.98 14.21
CA GLN A 9 -2.30 -10.41 13.96
C GLN A 9 -3.64 -10.96 14.45
N LEU A 10 -4.11 -10.54 15.63
CA LEU A 10 -5.38 -10.99 16.20
C LEU A 10 -6.58 -10.48 15.38
N GLY A 11 -6.59 -9.20 15.04
CA GLY A 11 -7.67 -8.59 14.27
C GLY A 11 -7.67 -9.01 12.81
N TRP A 12 -6.48 -9.19 12.22
CA TRP A 12 -6.32 -9.50 10.80
C TRP A 12 -6.31 -11.01 10.54
N LYS A 13 -6.15 -11.80 11.60
CA LYS A 13 -6.20 -13.28 11.60
C LYS A 13 -5.18 -13.87 10.64
N HIS A 14 -3.90 -13.56 10.87
CA HIS A 14 -2.76 -14.19 10.19
C HIS A 14 -1.82 -14.83 11.22
N GLU A 15 -0.97 -15.75 10.76
CA GLU A 15 0.01 -16.40 11.63
C GLU A 15 0.99 -15.37 12.22
N PRO A 16 1.28 -15.40 13.54
CA PRO A 16 2.17 -14.44 14.18
C PRO A 16 3.58 -14.41 13.57
N SER A 17 4.09 -15.57 13.15
CA SER A 17 5.41 -15.71 12.49
C SER A 17 5.50 -14.99 11.14
N LEU A 18 4.36 -14.70 10.50
CA LEU A 18 4.30 -14.03 9.19
C LEU A 18 4.19 -12.51 9.29
N SER A 19 4.22 -11.91 10.48
CA SER A 19 3.96 -10.47 10.68
C SER A 19 4.86 -9.57 9.81
N ILE A 20 6.15 -9.90 9.70
CA ILE A 20 7.10 -9.16 8.86
C ILE A 20 6.78 -9.34 7.37
N GLU A 21 6.40 -10.55 6.97
CA GLU A 21 6.04 -10.83 5.57
C GLU A 21 4.75 -10.09 5.18
N VAL A 22 3.74 -10.08 6.03
CA VAL A 22 2.50 -9.33 5.83
C VAL A 22 2.79 -7.84 5.63
N ALA A 23 3.66 -7.25 6.44
CA ALA A 23 4.07 -5.85 6.30
C ALA A 23 4.81 -5.59 4.99
N ARG A 24 5.74 -6.47 4.58
CA ARG A 24 6.43 -6.36 3.28
C ARG A 24 5.47 -6.50 2.11
N LYS A 25 4.53 -7.45 2.17
CA LYS A 25 3.51 -7.66 1.14
C LYS A 25 2.56 -6.47 1.03
N ALA A 26 2.24 -5.78 2.12
CA ALA A 26 1.46 -4.56 2.07
C ALA A 26 2.12 -3.49 1.17
N VAL A 27 3.45 -3.35 1.25
CA VAL A 27 4.21 -2.42 0.41
C VAL A 27 4.35 -2.94 -1.02
N ASN A 28 4.75 -4.20 -1.21
CA ASN A 28 4.96 -4.77 -2.54
C ASN A 28 3.70 -4.84 -3.41
N THR A 29 2.53 -5.00 -2.78
CA THR A 29 1.23 -4.99 -3.47
C THR A 29 0.65 -3.58 -3.61
N GLY A 30 1.29 -2.54 -3.07
CA GLY A 30 0.80 -1.16 -3.13
C GLY A 30 -0.40 -0.86 -2.21
N MET A 31 -0.77 -1.80 -1.33
CA MET A 31 -1.77 -1.58 -0.27
C MET A 31 -1.30 -0.55 0.76
N TRP A 32 0.00 -0.41 0.94
CA TRP A 32 0.62 0.63 1.74
C TRP A 32 1.76 1.27 0.95
N ASN A 33 1.85 2.60 0.95
CA ASN A 33 2.87 3.33 0.20
C ASN A 33 3.82 4.01 1.17
N LEU A 34 5.12 3.87 0.93
CA LEU A 34 6.16 4.50 1.73
C LEU A 34 6.69 5.71 0.98
N TYR A 35 6.50 6.88 1.57
CA TYR A 35 6.92 8.16 1.02
C TYR A 35 7.19 9.16 2.14
N GLU A 36 7.92 10.20 1.77
CA GLU A 36 8.22 11.35 2.59
C GLU A 36 7.77 12.61 1.83
N ILE A 37 7.38 13.63 2.59
CA ILE A 37 7.10 14.96 2.06
C ILE A 37 7.96 15.93 2.84
N GLU A 38 9.02 16.43 2.20
CA GLU A 38 9.97 17.35 2.81
C GLU A 38 9.96 18.66 2.04
N ASN A 39 9.78 19.79 2.74
CA ASN A 39 9.65 21.12 2.13
C ASN A 39 8.57 21.19 1.02
N GLY A 40 7.51 20.39 1.19
CA GLY A 40 6.41 20.26 0.23
C GLY A 40 6.72 19.39 -1.00
N VAL A 41 7.90 18.77 -1.08
CA VAL A 41 8.28 17.87 -2.19
C VAL A 41 7.98 16.44 -1.80
N PHE A 42 7.16 15.76 -2.60
CA PHE A 42 6.81 14.35 -2.43
C PHE A 42 7.91 13.43 -3.00
N HIS A 43 8.32 12.43 -2.23
CA HIS A 43 9.30 11.42 -2.64
C HIS A 43 8.94 10.04 -2.09
N ARG A 44 8.90 8.99 -2.93
CA ARG A 44 8.72 7.62 -2.44
C ARG A 44 10.04 7.03 -1.95
N THR A 45 10.08 6.70 -0.67
CA THR A 45 11.25 6.04 -0.05
C THR A 45 11.38 4.58 -0.49
N VAL A 46 10.27 3.93 -0.82
CA VAL A 46 10.26 2.59 -1.42
C VAL A 46 9.28 2.55 -2.58
N LYS A 47 9.82 2.29 -3.78
CA LYS A 47 9.03 2.02 -4.99
C LYS A 47 9.30 0.58 -5.45
N PRO A 48 8.34 -0.35 -5.29
CA PRO A 48 8.46 -1.69 -5.85
C PRO A 48 8.69 -1.62 -7.36
N LYS A 49 9.65 -2.41 -7.88
CA LYS A 49 9.92 -2.46 -9.34
C LYS A 49 8.69 -2.94 -10.13
N GLN A 50 7.94 -3.86 -9.52
CA GLN A 50 6.70 -4.39 -10.02
C GLN A 50 5.73 -4.53 -8.85
N ILE A 51 4.50 -4.09 -9.05
CA ILE A 51 3.43 -4.27 -8.07
C ILE A 51 2.95 -5.72 -8.16
N GLU A 52 3.04 -6.42 -7.03
CA GLU A 52 2.53 -7.79 -6.93
C GLU A 52 0.99 -7.80 -6.94
N PRO A 53 0.35 -8.90 -7.39
CA PRO A 53 -1.10 -9.07 -7.25
C PRO A 53 -1.54 -8.90 -5.79
N VAL A 54 -2.54 -8.04 -5.55
CA VAL A 54 -3.05 -7.74 -4.20
C VAL A 54 -3.59 -8.99 -3.50
N GLU A 55 -4.07 -9.95 -4.27
CA GLU A 55 -4.55 -11.23 -3.78
C GLU A 55 -3.49 -11.95 -2.91
N ASN A 56 -2.20 -11.82 -3.24
CA ASN A 56 -1.10 -12.39 -2.46
C ASN A 56 -1.04 -11.83 -1.03
N TYR A 57 -1.45 -10.58 -0.82
CA TYR A 57 -1.55 -9.96 0.50
C TYR A 57 -2.89 -10.27 1.18
N LEU A 58 -4.01 -10.24 0.43
CA LEU A 58 -5.35 -10.46 0.99
C LEU A 58 -5.53 -11.88 1.51
N LYS A 59 -5.03 -12.89 0.79
CA LYS A 59 -5.12 -14.31 1.18
C LYS A 59 -4.41 -14.64 2.49
N MET A 60 -3.41 -13.84 2.88
CA MET A 60 -2.68 -14.04 4.15
C MET A 60 -3.53 -13.71 5.39
N GLN A 61 -4.64 -12.98 5.23
CA GLN A 61 -5.37 -12.37 6.34
C GLN A 61 -6.81 -12.86 6.38
N GLY A 62 -7.20 -13.47 7.50
CA GLY A 62 -8.56 -13.96 7.70
C GLY A 62 -9.66 -12.88 7.61
N ARG A 63 -9.34 -11.59 7.86
CA ARG A 63 -10.32 -10.49 7.73
C ARG A 63 -10.87 -10.32 6.30
N PHE A 64 -10.16 -10.81 5.28
CA PHE A 64 -10.56 -10.68 3.88
C PHE A 64 -11.19 -11.94 3.29
N LYS A 65 -11.40 -13.01 4.09
CA LYS A 65 -11.97 -14.29 3.61
C LYS A 65 -13.35 -14.19 2.98
N HIS A 66 -14.09 -13.14 3.24
CA HIS A 66 -15.45 -12.93 2.73
C HIS A 66 -15.47 -12.23 1.36
N LEU A 67 -14.32 -11.76 0.86
CA LEU A 67 -14.24 -11.07 -0.42
C LEU A 67 -14.46 -12.04 -1.58
N LYS A 68 -15.28 -11.62 -2.53
CA LYS A 68 -15.49 -12.31 -3.80
C LYS A 68 -14.42 -11.92 -4.83
N PRO A 69 -14.17 -12.73 -5.87
CA PRO A 69 -13.17 -12.44 -6.90
C PRO A 69 -13.35 -11.06 -7.55
N GLU A 70 -14.59 -10.61 -7.77
CA GLU A 70 -14.87 -9.31 -8.38
C GLU A 70 -14.41 -8.16 -7.47
N GLN A 71 -14.59 -8.30 -6.16
CA GLN A 71 -14.15 -7.31 -5.18
C GLN A 71 -12.62 -7.25 -5.07
N VAL A 72 -11.96 -8.41 -5.20
CA VAL A 72 -10.49 -8.46 -5.25
C VAL A 72 -9.96 -7.75 -6.51
N ALA A 73 -10.63 -7.94 -7.65
CA ALA A 73 -10.30 -7.25 -8.89
C ALA A 73 -10.48 -5.72 -8.76
N ASP A 74 -11.58 -5.27 -8.14
CA ASP A 74 -11.82 -3.86 -7.87
C ASP A 74 -10.71 -3.23 -7.00
N ILE A 75 -10.26 -3.96 -5.96
CA ILE A 75 -9.16 -3.52 -5.10
C ILE A 75 -7.86 -3.40 -5.93
N GLN A 76 -7.57 -4.38 -6.79
CA GLN A 76 -6.39 -4.33 -7.67
C GLN A 76 -6.43 -3.12 -8.61
N GLN A 77 -7.59 -2.82 -9.20
CA GLN A 77 -7.74 -1.65 -10.07
C GLN A 77 -7.51 -0.35 -9.31
N ARG A 78 -8.04 -0.23 -8.08
CA ARG A 78 -7.81 0.95 -7.23
C ARG A 78 -6.33 1.14 -6.89
N ILE A 79 -5.63 0.05 -6.59
CA ILE A 79 -4.18 0.09 -6.36
C ILE A 79 -3.45 0.59 -7.60
N ASN A 80 -3.76 0.04 -8.79
CA ASN A 80 -3.11 0.44 -10.03
C ASN A 80 -3.33 1.92 -10.37
N ALA A 81 -4.57 2.40 -10.17
CA ALA A 81 -4.90 3.82 -10.32
C ALA A 81 -4.12 4.69 -9.33
N ASN A 82 -4.07 4.30 -8.06
CA ASN A 82 -3.31 5.02 -7.03
C ASN A 82 -1.81 5.08 -7.35
N GLN A 83 -1.22 4.00 -7.84
CA GLN A 83 0.20 4.01 -8.26
C GLN A 83 0.46 5.00 -9.41
N THR A 84 -0.47 5.09 -10.36
CA THR A 84 -0.38 6.06 -11.46
C THR A 84 -0.45 7.50 -10.92
N GLU A 85 -1.31 7.78 -9.95
CA GLU A 85 -1.37 9.10 -9.32
C GLU A 85 -0.11 9.42 -8.51
N LEU A 86 0.45 8.45 -7.79
CA LEU A 86 1.72 8.62 -7.07
C LEU A 86 2.89 8.86 -8.05
N ASP A 87 2.91 8.21 -9.20
CA ASP A 87 3.88 8.46 -10.26
C ASP A 87 3.77 9.90 -10.80
N LYS A 88 2.54 10.40 -11.00
CA LYS A 88 2.31 11.79 -11.41
C LYS A 88 2.75 12.77 -10.33
N LEU A 89 2.45 12.52 -9.06
CA LEU A 89 2.85 13.39 -7.96
C LEU A 89 4.39 13.51 -7.86
N GLU A 90 5.09 12.38 -8.01
CA GLU A 90 6.55 12.37 -7.96
C GLU A 90 7.19 13.06 -9.18
N THR A 91 6.59 12.95 -10.36
CA THR A 91 7.13 13.55 -11.60
C THR A 91 6.74 15.02 -11.80
N SER A 92 5.60 15.46 -11.28
CA SER A 92 5.05 16.81 -11.51
C SER A 92 5.72 17.91 -10.68
N ALA A 93 6.63 17.57 -9.77
CA ALA A 93 7.31 18.51 -8.86
C ALA A 93 6.35 19.47 -8.13
N VAL A 94 5.10 19.03 -7.91
CA VAL A 94 4.07 19.82 -7.23
C VAL A 94 4.51 20.06 -5.80
N ASN A 95 4.56 21.34 -5.41
CA ASN A 95 4.85 21.70 -4.03
C ASN A 95 3.57 21.65 -3.19
N LEU A 96 3.46 20.59 -2.38
CA LEU A 96 2.30 20.30 -1.54
C LEU A 96 2.09 21.30 -0.40
N SER A 97 3.11 22.07 0.00
CA SER A 97 2.95 23.13 1.02
C SER A 97 2.06 24.29 0.58
N LYS A 98 1.72 24.36 -0.72
CA LYS A 98 0.80 25.36 -1.27
C LYS A 98 -0.65 24.91 -1.29
N ILE A 99 -0.91 23.66 -0.90
CA ILE A 99 -2.21 22.98 -1.04
C ILE A 99 -2.66 22.39 0.31
N LEU A 100 -1.72 21.94 1.14
CA LEU A 100 -1.90 21.51 2.52
C LEU A 100 -1.57 22.64 3.49
#